data_AF-A0A1H6EA67-F1
#
_entry.id   AF-A0A1H6EA67-F1
#
_cell.length_a   1.000
_cell.length_b   1.000
_cell.length_c   1.000
_cell.angle_alpha   90.00
_cell.angle_beta   90.00
_cell.angle_gamma   90.00
#
_symmetry.space_group_name_H-M   'P 1'
#
loop_
_entity.id
_entity.type
_entity.pdbx_description
1 polymer ?
#
loop_
_entity_poly.entity_id
_entity_poly.type
_entity_poly.pdbx_seq_one_letter_code
_entity_poly.pdbx_strand_id
1 'polypeptide(L)'
;MITHARTGAAKFLGYEITVQHGDQRLTRGRRAVNGIVRLRVPKSVIKAASAPYLQHGNPERRTELMNFDDHTIISTYGAQYRGIVQYYLLAGDVHRLNRLRWVMQTSLLKTLAAKHRSTVSKTARRYRDKIPTPHGPRTCIQVSIDRGNGRKPLVARFGGIPLKRQRMAVLIDRPPGPGQIRRKELITRLLAGRRELCGNVNQPRSTTSTSSPTSASRDRPAPTG
;
A
#
# COMPACT_ATOMS: atom_id res chain seq x y z
N MET A 1 -2.73 6.28 39.29
CA MET A 1 -1.59 5.37 39.53
C MET A 1 -0.29 6.14 39.27
N ILE A 2 0.59 6.28 40.26
CA ILE A 2 1.85 7.04 40.15
C ILE A 2 2.99 6.01 40.02
N THR A 3 3.72 6.01 38.91
CA THR A 3 4.91 5.14 38.72
C THR A 3 6.19 5.90 39.05
N HIS A 4 7.13 5.26 39.75
CA HIS A 4 8.44 5.86 40.04
C HIS A 4 9.18 6.19 38.75
N ALA A 5 9.29 7.49 38.45
CA ALA A 5 9.85 8.01 37.18
C ALA A 5 11.33 7.64 36.95
N ARG A 6 12.04 7.17 37.98
CA ARG A 6 13.46 6.77 37.95
C ARG A 6 13.68 5.36 37.41
N THR A 7 12.71 4.46 37.60
CA THR A 7 12.84 3.01 37.31
C THR A 7 11.71 2.50 36.42
N GLY A 8 10.54 3.13 36.43
CA GLY A 8 9.38 2.77 35.62
C GLY A 8 9.16 3.71 34.44
N ALA A 9 8.77 3.15 33.29
CA ALA A 9 8.22 3.93 32.18
C ALA A 9 6.71 4.10 32.40
N ALA A 10 6.23 5.35 32.47
CA ALA A 10 4.79 5.62 32.48
C ALA A 10 4.24 5.51 31.05
N LYS A 11 2.99 5.07 30.89
CA LYS A 11 2.32 5.04 29.57
C LYS A 11 1.31 6.16 29.48
N PHE A 12 1.42 7.00 28.45
CA PHE A 12 0.49 8.09 28.20
C PHE A 12 0.40 8.35 26.70
N LEU A 13 -0.81 8.49 26.16
CA LEU A 13 -1.08 8.69 24.71
C LEU A 13 -0.29 7.73 23.81
N GLY A 14 -0.28 6.44 24.14
CA GLY A 14 0.45 5.44 23.35
C GLY A 14 1.98 5.55 23.37
N TYR A 15 2.57 6.48 24.14
CA TYR A 15 4.00 6.62 24.37
C TYR A 15 4.44 6.01 25.70
N GLU A 16 5.70 5.58 25.75
CA GLU A 16 6.41 5.35 26.99
C GLU A 16 7.14 6.64 27.40
N ILE A 17 6.74 7.23 28.53
CA ILE A 17 7.40 8.39 29.13
C ILE A 17 8.48 7.89 30.07
N THR A 18 9.72 8.29 29.80
CA THR A 18 10.89 7.98 30.64
C THR A 18 11.60 9.26 31.02
N VAL A 19 12.09 9.35 32.25
CA VAL A 19 13.01 10.42 32.64
C VAL A 19 14.42 9.93 32.38
N GLN A 20 15.25 10.73 31.71
CA GLN A 20 16.66 10.40 31.65
C GLN A 20 17.31 10.58 33.02
N HIS A 21 17.96 9.52 33.47
CA HIS A 21 18.93 9.55 34.54
C HIS A 21 20.22 8.99 33.96
N GLY A 22 21.31 9.75 34.05
CA GLY A 22 22.61 9.31 33.58
C GLY A 22 23.64 9.74 34.60
N ASP A 23 24.07 8.82 35.45
CA ASP A 23 25.10 9.10 36.47
C ASP A 23 26.51 9.23 35.87
N GLN A 24 26.68 8.88 34.59
CA GLN A 24 27.99 8.74 33.94
C GLN A 24 28.44 9.92 33.05
N ARG A 25 27.60 10.92 32.75
CA ARG A 25 28.01 12.05 31.87
C ARG A 25 27.87 13.41 32.55
N LEU A 26 29.00 13.91 33.05
CA LEU A 26 29.19 15.30 33.46
C LEU A 26 29.47 16.15 32.20
N THR A 27 28.67 17.18 31.95
CA THR A 27 28.93 18.13 30.84
C THR A 27 29.04 19.53 31.45
N ARG A 28 30.20 20.17 31.31
CA ARG A 28 30.50 21.51 31.87
C ARG A 28 30.20 21.65 33.37
N GLY A 29 30.66 20.70 34.20
CA GLY A 29 30.53 20.76 35.66
C GLY A 29 29.10 20.66 36.22
N ARG A 30 28.08 20.50 35.37
CA ARG A 30 26.68 20.33 35.76
C ARG A 30 26.15 18.98 35.26
N ARG A 31 25.28 18.34 36.06
CA ARG A 31 24.56 17.12 35.66
C ARG A 31 23.43 17.49 34.68
N ALA A 32 23.77 17.75 33.42
CA ALA A 32 22.85 18.35 32.44
C ALA A 32 21.76 17.40 31.88
N VAL A 33 21.79 16.11 32.21
CA VAL A 33 20.91 15.08 31.60
C VAL A 33 19.80 14.62 32.55
N ASN A 34 19.92 14.92 33.85
CA ASN A 34 18.97 14.46 34.85
C ASN A 34 17.68 15.30 34.79
N GLY A 35 16.53 14.63 34.66
CA GLY A 35 15.21 15.28 34.66
C GLY A 35 14.61 15.56 33.29
N ILE A 36 15.33 15.31 32.18
CA ILE A 36 14.75 15.51 30.84
C ILE A 36 13.76 14.38 30.54
N VAL A 37 12.49 14.75 30.34
CA VAL A 37 11.42 13.86 29.91
C VAL A 37 11.66 13.44 28.45
N ARG A 38 11.73 12.13 28.21
CA ARG A 38 11.84 11.52 26.88
C ARG A 38 10.64 10.63 26.59
N LEU A 39 10.03 10.89 25.44
CA LEU A 39 9.04 10.02 24.84
C LEU A 39 9.74 8.88 24.09
N ARG A 40 9.22 7.67 24.29
CA ARG A 40 9.70 6.44 23.66
C ARG A 40 8.56 5.71 22.97
N VAL A 41 8.88 5.00 21.90
CA VAL A 41 7.95 4.08 21.23
C VAL A 41 7.88 2.78 22.05
N PRO A 42 6.68 2.38 22.54
CA PRO A 42 6.54 1.14 23.27
C PRO A 42 6.85 -0.07 22.39
N LYS A 43 7.61 -1.04 22.93
CA LYS A 43 7.91 -2.29 22.20
C LYS A 43 6.64 -3.09 21.88
N SER A 44 5.64 -3.03 22.76
CA SER A 44 4.33 -3.66 22.57
C SER A 44 3.62 -3.15 21.32
N VAL A 45 3.71 -1.85 21.03
CA VAL A 45 3.09 -1.24 19.85
C VAL A 45 3.77 -1.74 18.57
N ILE A 46 5.09 -1.84 18.55
CA ILE A 46 5.82 -2.38 17.40
C ILE A 46 5.45 -3.84 17.18
N LYS A 47 5.34 -4.64 18.26
CA LYS A 47 4.93 -6.04 18.19
C LYS A 47 3.50 -6.17 17.66
N ALA A 48 2.56 -5.39 18.21
CA ALA A 48 1.16 -5.38 17.80
C ALA A 48 0.99 -4.94 16.34
N ALA A 49 1.67 -3.87 15.92
CA ALA A 49 1.65 -3.39 14.54
C ALA A 49 2.31 -4.37 13.55
N SER A 50 3.28 -5.16 14.02
CA SER A 50 3.93 -6.18 13.19
C SER A 50 3.12 -7.47 13.08
N ALA A 51 2.30 -7.80 14.08
CA ALA A 51 1.60 -9.09 14.16
C ALA A 51 0.76 -9.44 12.91
N PRO A 52 -0.01 -8.52 12.29
CA PRO A 52 -0.80 -8.82 11.09
C PRO A 52 0.04 -9.19 9.85
N TYR A 53 1.34 -8.91 9.88
CA TYR A 53 2.28 -9.13 8.78
C TYR A 53 3.18 -10.34 9.00
N LEU A 54 3.06 -11.00 10.17
CA LEU A 54 3.88 -12.14 10.56
C LEU A 54 3.03 -13.41 10.55
N GLN A 55 3.58 -14.49 10.03
CA GLN A 55 3.09 -15.85 10.26
C GLN A 55 4.24 -16.64 10.88
N HIS A 56 3.98 -17.31 12.01
CA HIS A 56 5.00 -18.05 12.77
C HIS A 56 6.25 -17.20 13.09
N GLY A 57 6.06 -15.91 13.37
CA GLY A 57 7.15 -14.97 13.69
C GLY A 57 7.94 -14.44 12.48
N ASN A 58 7.66 -14.93 11.27
CA ASN A 58 8.32 -14.52 10.03
C ASN A 58 7.40 -13.64 9.17
N PRO A 59 7.92 -12.59 8.50
CA PRO A 59 7.10 -11.79 7.58
C PRO A 59 6.55 -12.65 6.46
N GLU A 60 5.24 -12.63 6.24
CA GLU A 60 4.59 -13.48 5.24
C GLU A 60 3.61 -12.70 4.36
N ARG A 61 3.24 -13.27 3.21
CA ARG A 61 2.29 -12.67 2.28
C ARG A 61 0.91 -12.51 2.93
N ARG A 62 0.20 -11.43 2.58
CA ARG A 62 -1.20 -11.22 2.95
C ARG A 62 -2.11 -11.65 1.81
N THR A 63 -2.66 -12.87 1.91
CA THR A 63 -3.57 -13.46 0.91
C THR A 63 -4.80 -12.60 0.65
N GLU A 64 -5.36 -11.98 1.69
CA GLU A 64 -6.47 -11.02 1.60
C GLU A 64 -6.20 -9.87 0.62
N LEU A 65 -4.95 -9.42 0.54
CA LEU A 65 -4.55 -8.29 -0.29
C LEU A 65 -4.15 -8.70 -1.71
N MET A 66 -3.91 -9.99 -1.97
CA MET A 66 -3.43 -10.47 -3.29
C MET A 66 -4.45 -10.23 -4.41
N ASN A 67 -5.74 -10.18 -4.07
CA ASN A 67 -6.81 -9.93 -5.03
C ASN A 67 -6.95 -8.46 -5.43
N PHE A 68 -6.24 -7.54 -4.76
CA PHE A 68 -6.29 -6.12 -5.08
C PHE A 68 -5.25 -5.71 -6.12
N ASP A 69 -5.43 -4.55 -6.73
CA ASP A 69 -4.48 -3.93 -7.65
C ASP A 69 -3.17 -3.55 -6.92
N ASP A 70 -2.06 -3.52 -7.65
CA ASP A 70 -0.74 -3.21 -7.08
C ASP A 70 -0.73 -1.85 -6.38
N HIS A 71 -1.41 -0.86 -6.96
CA HIS A 71 -1.55 0.47 -6.35
C HIS A 71 -2.32 0.39 -5.04
N THR A 72 -3.44 -0.33 -5.01
CA THR A 72 -4.23 -0.52 -3.77
C THR A 72 -3.43 -1.23 -2.70
N ILE A 73 -2.67 -2.28 -3.06
CA ILE A 73 -1.81 -3.03 -2.13
C ILE A 73 -0.74 -2.08 -1.55
N ILE A 74 0.06 -1.42 -2.39
CA ILE A 74 1.15 -0.55 -1.94
C ILE A 74 0.59 0.64 -1.13
N SER A 75 -0.52 1.23 -1.57
CA SER A 75 -1.18 2.33 -0.87
C SER A 75 -1.66 1.93 0.52
N THR A 76 -2.20 0.72 0.66
CA THR A 76 -2.69 0.21 1.95
C THR A 76 -1.55 0.03 2.95
N TYR A 77 -0.46 -0.63 2.54
CA TYR A 77 0.74 -0.77 3.38
C TYR A 77 1.35 0.60 3.70
N GLY A 78 1.44 1.48 2.70
CA GLY A 78 1.98 2.83 2.81
C GLY A 78 1.22 3.68 3.82
N ALA A 79 -0.11 3.70 3.74
CA ALA A 79 -0.96 4.46 4.65
C ALA A 79 -0.84 3.97 6.09
N GLN A 80 -0.84 2.65 6.31
CA GLN A 80 -0.70 2.06 7.65
C GLN A 80 0.67 2.39 8.26
N TYR A 81 1.75 2.20 7.49
CA TYR A 81 3.10 2.54 7.94
C TYR A 81 3.25 4.04 8.22
N ARG A 82 2.77 4.89 7.31
CA ARG A 82 2.82 6.36 7.47
C ARG A 82 2.08 6.81 8.72
N GLY A 83 0.89 6.26 8.98
CA GLY A 83 0.11 6.59 10.17
C GLY A 83 0.87 6.33 11.47
N ILE A 84 1.45 5.14 11.60
CA ILE A 84 2.23 4.76 12.79
C ILE A 84 3.49 5.62 12.92
N VAL A 85 4.26 5.76 11.83
CA VAL A 85 5.48 6.56 11.86
C VAL A 85 5.19 7.99 12.24
N GLN A 86 4.22 8.63 11.59
CA GLN A 86 3.86 10.02 11.85
C GLN A 86 3.45 10.23 13.31
N TYR A 87 2.66 9.30 13.86
CA TYR A 87 2.24 9.36 15.26
C TYR A 87 3.43 9.36 16.21
N TYR A 88 4.46 8.54 15.94
CA TYR A 88 5.60 8.32 16.83
C TYR A 88 6.84 9.18 16.53
N LEU A 89 6.85 10.04 15.51
CA LEU A 89 8.01 10.86 15.12
C LEU A 89 8.54 11.76 16.24
N LEU A 90 7.75 12.05 17.27
CA LEU A 90 8.17 12.84 18.44
C LEU A 90 9.11 12.07 19.39
N ALA A 91 9.09 10.73 19.33
CA ALA A 91 9.89 9.87 20.20
C ALA A 91 11.41 10.04 19.98
N GLY A 92 12.19 9.83 21.04
CA GLY A 92 13.65 9.81 20.95
C GLY A 92 14.20 8.58 20.24
N ASP A 93 13.46 7.49 20.22
CA ASP A 93 13.86 6.16 19.75
C ASP A 93 13.08 5.69 18.50
N VAL A 94 12.68 6.65 17.65
CA VAL A 94 11.98 6.40 16.37
C VAL A 94 12.69 5.37 15.48
N HIS A 95 14.02 5.23 15.61
CA HIS A 95 14.80 4.21 14.91
C HIS A 95 14.30 2.78 15.18
N ARG A 96 13.60 2.51 16.30
CA ARG A 96 12.98 1.22 16.58
C ARG A 96 11.92 0.83 15.55
N LEU A 97 11.27 1.82 14.91
CA LEU A 97 10.31 1.58 13.82
C LEU A 97 10.97 1.02 12.55
N ASN A 98 12.31 0.96 12.46
CA ASN A 98 12.98 0.22 11.39
C ASN A 98 12.59 -1.27 11.38
N ARG A 99 12.34 -1.87 12.55
CA ARG A 99 11.86 -3.26 12.63
C ARG A 99 10.49 -3.40 11.96
N LEU A 100 9.55 -2.52 12.30
CA LEU A 100 8.23 -2.49 11.67
C LEU A 100 8.34 -2.27 10.15
N ARG A 101 9.19 -1.32 9.72
CA ARG A 101 9.44 -1.07 8.30
C ARG A 101 9.90 -2.35 7.60
N TRP A 102 10.88 -3.05 8.16
CA TRP A 102 11.41 -4.28 7.57
C TRP A 102 10.35 -5.39 7.47
N VAL A 103 9.55 -5.59 8.53
CA VAL A 103 8.46 -6.59 8.53
C VAL A 103 7.43 -6.27 7.45
N MET A 104 6.90 -5.03 7.44
CA MET A 104 5.89 -4.61 6.47
C MET A 104 6.43 -4.62 5.04
N GLN A 105 7.66 -4.18 4.82
CA GLN A 105 8.30 -4.17 3.51
C GLN A 105 8.44 -5.59 2.95
N THR A 106 8.87 -6.53 3.79
CA THR A 106 9.06 -7.92 3.39
C THR A 106 7.73 -8.59 3.07
N SER A 107 6.72 -8.38 3.92
CA SER A 107 5.35 -8.89 3.71
C SER A 107 4.71 -8.30 2.44
N LEU A 108 4.88 -7.00 2.19
CA LEU A 108 4.43 -6.33 0.97
C LEU A 108 5.05 -6.96 -0.28
N LEU A 109 6.37 -7.11 -0.29
CA LEU A 109 7.08 -7.69 -1.43
C LEU A 109 6.72 -9.15 -1.66
N LYS A 110 6.55 -9.95 -0.60
CA LYS A 110 6.05 -11.33 -0.70
C LYS A 110 4.63 -11.39 -1.29
N THR A 111 3.76 -10.45 -0.89
CA THR A 111 2.39 -10.36 -1.40
C THR A 111 2.38 -10.06 -2.91
N LEU A 112 3.17 -9.06 -3.34
CA LEU A 112 3.30 -8.70 -4.75
C LEU A 112 3.98 -9.81 -5.58
N ALA A 113 5.03 -10.42 -5.04
CA ALA A 113 5.73 -11.53 -5.68
C ALA A 113 4.79 -12.72 -5.92
N ALA A 114 3.98 -13.09 -4.91
CA ALA A 114 2.99 -14.15 -5.05
C ALA A 114 1.90 -13.81 -6.08
N LYS A 115 1.42 -12.56 -6.12
CA LYS A 115 0.43 -12.10 -7.11
C LYS A 115 0.96 -12.22 -8.55
N HIS A 116 2.19 -11.81 -8.79
CA HIS A 116 2.80 -11.78 -10.12
C HIS A 116 3.58 -13.06 -10.48
N ARG A 117 3.49 -14.13 -9.67
CA ARG A 117 4.27 -15.37 -9.82
C ARG A 117 5.77 -15.09 -10.04
N SER A 118 6.31 -14.16 -9.26
CA SER A 118 7.69 -13.68 -9.36
C SER A 118 8.45 -13.90 -8.05
N THR A 119 9.74 -13.56 -8.04
CA THR A 119 10.54 -13.59 -6.82
C THR A 119 10.49 -12.24 -6.10
N VAL A 120 10.72 -12.26 -4.79
CA VAL A 120 10.79 -11.05 -3.95
C VAL A 120 11.83 -10.06 -4.50
N SER A 121 12.99 -10.56 -4.92
CA SER A 121 14.07 -9.71 -5.48
C SER A 121 13.69 -9.04 -6.80
N LYS A 122 13.05 -9.77 -7.73
CA LYS A 122 12.57 -9.20 -9.00
C LYS A 122 11.51 -8.14 -8.75
N THR A 123 10.58 -8.43 -7.84
CA THR A 123 9.51 -7.51 -7.42
C THR A 123 10.08 -6.26 -6.75
N ALA A 124 11.05 -6.43 -5.85
CA ALA A 124 11.73 -5.32 -5.18
C ALA A 124 12.43 -4.41 -6.20
N ARG A 125 13.13 -4.98 -7.19
CA ARG A 125 13.76 -4.22 -8.27
C ARG A 125 12.74 -3.46 -9.11
N ARG A 126 11.61 -4.10 -9.45
CA ARG A 126 10.54 -3.51 -10.29
C ARG A 126 9.91 -2.27 -9.67
N TYR A 127 9.61 -2.30 -8.36
CA TYR A 127 8.92 -1.20 -7.67
C TYR A 127 9.87 -0.27 -6.91
N ARG A 128 11.19 -0.46 -7.03
CA ARG A 128 12.18 0.37 -6.32
C ARG A 128 12.19 1.76 -6.92
N ASP A 129 12.02 2.76 -6.07
CA ASP A 129 12.19 4.16 -6.45
C ASP A 129 13.00 4.92 -5.38
N LYS A 130 13.54 6.08 -5.72
CA LYS A 130 14.29 6.96 -4.81
C LYS A 130 13.58 8.30 -4.72
N ILE A 131 13.29 8.72 -3.48
CA ILE A 131 12.65 10.00 -3.21
C ILE A 131 13.66 10.96 -2.58
N PRO A 132 13.73 12.22 -3.05
CA PRO A 132 14.49 13.25 -2.35
C PRO A 132 13.80 13.55 -1.01
N THR A 133 14.54 13.44 0.09
CA THR A 133 14.09 13.92 1.40
C THR A 133 15.05 14.99 1.90
N PRO A 134 14.63 15.87 2.84
CA PRO A 134 15.51 16.91 3.42
C PRO A 134 16.80 16.37 4.05
N HIS A 135 16.90 15.05 4.26
CA HIS A 135 18.04 14.37 4.86
C HIS A 135 18.73 13.39 3.89
N GLY A 136 18.61 13.63 2.58
CA GLY A 136 19.20 12.82 1.52
C GLY A 136 18.20 11.88 0.84
N PRO A 137 18.57 11.29 -0.30
CA PRO A 137 17.69 10.39 -1.05
C PRO A 137 17.38 9.12 -0.24
N ARG A 138 16.12 8.68 -0.29
CA ARG A 138 15.66 7.47 0.39
C ARG A 138 14.98 6.52 -0.58
N THR A 139 15.37 5.25 -0.50
CA THR A 139 14.71 4.19 -1.26
C THR A 139 13.30 3.95 -0.73
N CYS A 140 12.35 3.79 -1.62
CA CYS A 140 10.97 3.45 -1.34
C CYS A 140 10.46 2.41 -2.34
N ILE A 141 9.28 1.88 -2.06
CA ILE A 141 8.52 1.04 -3.00
C ILE A 141 7.39 1.92 -3.53
N GLN A 142 7.34 2.11 -4.85
CA GLN A 142 6.38 3.01 -5.49
C GLN A 142 5.75 2.36 -6.72
N VAL A 143 4.48 2.68 -6.95
CA VAL A 143 3.78 2.44 -8.22
C VAL A 143 3.00 3.69 -8.61
N SER A 144 3.00 4.01 -9.90
CA SER A 144 2.30 5.15 -10.50
C SER A 144 1.30 4.62 -11.51
N ILE A 145 0.06 5.08 -11.44
CA ILE A 145 -0.98 4.80 -12.45
C ILE A 145 -1.30 6.10 -13.17
N ASP A 146 -1.10 6.11 -14.48
CA ASP A 146 -1.50 7.22 -15.33
C ASP A 146 -3.02 7.24 -15.47
N ARG A 147 -3.62 8.41 -15.20
CA ARG A 147 -5.07 8.58 -15.23
C ARG A 147 -5.62 8.97 -16.60
N GLY A 148 -4.76 9.14 -17.60
CA GLY A 148 -5.12 9.78 -18.87
C GLY A 148 -5.53 11.25 -18.71
N ASN A 149 -5.64 11.97 -19.83
CA ASN A 149 -6.22 13.31 -19.91
C ASN A 149 -5.45 14.40 -19.13
N GLY A 150 -4.12 14.36 -19.10
CA GLY A 150 -3.28 15.38 -18.47
C GLY A 150 -3.39 15.47 -16.94
N ARG A 151 -4.10 14.53 -16.29
CA ARG A 151 -4.26 14.51 -14.84
C ARG A 151 -3.01 13.95 -14.17
N LYS A 152 -2.69 14.48 -12.99
CA LYS A 152 -1.57 13.96 -12.18
C LYS A 152 -1.75 12.46 -11.90
N PRO A 153 -0.70 11.65 -12.10
CA PRO A 153 -0.78 10.21 -11.88
C PRO A 153 -1.15 9.87 -10.42
N LEU A 154 -1.79 8.73 -10.23
CA LEU A 154 -2.04 8.17 -8.90
C LEU A 154 -0.78 7.45 -8.42
N VAL A 155 -0.10 8.02 -7.43
CA VAL A 155 1.15 7.46 -6.91
C VAL A 155 0.90 6.84 -5.54
N ALA A 156 1.08 5.53 -5.45
CA ALA A 156 1.09 4.79 -4.19
C ALA A 156 2.53 4.54 -3.75
N ARG A 157 2.81 4.76 -2.46
CA ARG A 157 4.17 4.72 -1.89
C ARG A 157 4.20 3.99 -0.56
N PHE A 158 5.21 3.16 -0.38
CA PHE A 158 5.61 2.60 0.91
C PHE A 158 7.07 2.96 1.22
N GLY A 159 7.31 3.47 2.43
CA GLY A 159 8.64 3.94 2.86
C GLY A 159 8.91 5.39 2.46
N GLY A 160 10.18 5.74 2.25
CA GLY A 160 10.58 7.11 1.90
C GLY A 160 10.46 8.15 3.02
N ILE A 161 9.98 7.77 4.21
CA ILE A 161 9.84 8.67 5.37
C ILE A 161 11.14 8.62 6.20
N PRO A 162 11.77 9.77 6.49
CA PRO A 162 12.94 9.79 7.37
C PRO A 162 12.53 9.48 8.81
N LEU A 163 13.05 8.39 9.36
CA LEU A 163 12.88 8.02 10.77
C LEU A 163 13.80 8.85 11.68
N LYS A 164 13.63 10.16 11.65
CA LYS A 164 14.33 11.12 12.51
C LYS A 164 13.32 11.82 13.40
N ARG A 165 13.74 12.07 14.65
CA ARG A 165 12.89 12.75 15.62
C ARG A 165 12.53 14.15 15.13
N GLN A 166 11.23 14.47 15.12
CA GLN A 166 10.73 15.81 14.81
C GLN A 166 10.14 16.41 16.08
N ARG A 167 10.80 17.44 16.64
CA ARG A 167 10.38 18.06 17.91
C ARG A 167 9.09 18.89 17.79
N MET A 168 8.78 19.35 16.58
CA MET A 168 7.57 20.15 16.27
C MET A 168 6.50 19.33 15.54
N ALA A 169 6.55 17.98 15.62
CA ALA A 169 5.51 17.16 15.02
C ALA A 169 4.19 17.36 15.77
N VAL A 170 3.15 17.77 15.03
CA VAL A 170 1.79 17.87 15.56
C VAL A 170 1.26 16.46 15.78
N LEU A 171 0.92 16.14 17.03
CA LEU A 171 0.30 14.87 17.38
C LEU A 171 -1.17 14.92 16.96
N ILE A 172 -1.53 14.14 15.95
CA ILE A 172 -2.93 13.88 15.62
C ILE A 172 -3.33 12.61 16.37
N ASP A 173 -4.01 12.77 17.50
CA ASP A 173 -4.38 11.65 18.40
C ASP A 173 -5.53 10.78 17.88
N ARG A 174 -6.11 11.17 16.73
CA ARG A 174 -7.16 10.38 16.10
C ARG A 174 -6.50 9.19 15.39
N PRO A 175 -6.83 7.93 15.75
CA PRO A 175 -6.28 6.78 15.05
C PRO A 175 -6.61 6.94 13.57
N PRO A 176 -5.65 6.69 12.65
CA PRO A 176 -5.97 6.70 11.23
C PRO A 176 -7.07 5.67 11.03
N GLY A 177 -8.28 6.14 10.72
CA GLY A 177 -9.42 5.26 10.48
C GLY A 177 -9.03 4.22 9.44
N PRO A 178 -9.56 2.98 9.53
CA PRO A 178 -9.23 1.95 8.57
C PRO A 178 -9.46 2.51 7.17
N GLY A 179 -8.38 2.67 6.39
CA GLY A 179 -8.48 3.17 5.03
C GLY A 179 -9.47 2.27 4.31
N GLN A 180 -10.62 2.82 3.92
CA GLN A 180 -11.68 2.02 3.32
C GLN A 180 -11.13 1.35 2.06
N ILE A 181 -10.88 0.04 2.14
CA ILE A 181 -10.58 -0.79 0.99
C ILE A 181 -11.90 -0.91 0.22
N ARG A 182 -12.16 0.05 -0.68
CA ARG A 182 -13.34 0.00 -1.54
C ARG A 182 -13.16 -1.16 -2.52
N ARG A 183 -13.96 -2.23 -2.34
CA ARG A 183 -14.06 -3.40 -3.23
C ARG A 183 -14.70 -3.03 -4.58
N LYS A 184 -14.06 -2.16 -5.37
CA LYS A 184 -14.51 -1.89 -6.75
C LYS A 184 -13.92 -2.88 -7.76
N GLU A 185 -12.95 -3.69 -7.36
CA GLU A 185 -12.14 -4.46 -8.29
C GLU A 185 -12.85 -5.64 -8.94
N LEU A 186 -13.81 -6.27 -8.26
CA LEU A 186 -14.60 -7.36 -8.86
C LEU A 186 -15.45 -6.83 -10.02
N ILE A 187 -16.03 -5.63 -9.85
CA ILE A 187 -16.77 -4.91 -10.90
C ILE A 187 -15.82 -4.53 -12.04
N THR A 188 -14.64 -3.97 -11.74
CA THR A 188 -13.67 -3.61 -12.78
C THR A 188 -13.17 -4.83 -13.57
N ARG A 189 -12.93 -5.96 -12.91
CA ARG A 189 -12.54 -7.23 -13.57
C ARG A 189 -13.66 -7.81 -14.41
N LEU A 190 -14.90 -7.80 -13.92
CA LEU A 190 -16.08 -8.20 -14.70
C LEU A 190 -16.25 -7.33 -15.95
N LEU A 191 -16.06 -6.02 -15.82
CA LEU A 191 -16.12 -5.09 -16.96
C LEU A 191 -14.96 -5.30 -17.96
N ALA A 192 -13.76 -5.64 -17.49
CA ALA A 192 -12.62 -5.98 -18.34
C ALA A 192 -12.81 -7.33 -19.05
N GLY A 193 -13.29 -8.37 -18.35
CA GLY A 193 -13.60 -9.68 -18.93
C GLY A 193 -14.80 -9.67 -19.87
N ARG A 194 -15.77 -8.75 -19.66
CA ARG A 194 -16.86 -8.53 -20.62
C ARG A 194 -16.35 -7.94 -21.93
N ARG A 195 -15.26 -7.15 -21.92
CA ARG A 195 -14.61 -6.71 -23.17
C ARG A 195 -13.92 -7.86 -23.91
N GLU A 196 -13.38 -8.85 -23.20
CA GLU A 196 -12.77 -10.04 -23.83
C GLU A 196 -13.83 -11.01 -24.39
N LEU A 197 -14.96 -11.19 -23.71
CA LEU A 197 -16.06 -12.05 -24.18
C LEU A 197 -16.94 -11.40 -25.26
N CYS A 198 -17.11 -10.07 -25.25
CA CYS A 198 -17.90 -9.36 -26.25
C CYS A 198 -17.10 -8.94 -27.50
N GLY A 199 -15.84 -9.36 -27.62
CA GLY A 199 -15.00 -9.07 -28.80
C GLY A 199 -15.30 -9.92 -30.04
N ASN A 200 -16.10 -10.99 -29.93
CA ASN A 200 -16.34 -11.95 -31.02
C ASN A 200 -17.82 -12.36 -31.18
N VAL A 201 -18.75 -11.41 -31.15
CA VAL A 201 -20.13 -11.70 -31.56
C VAL A 201 -20.62 -10.65 -32.55
N ASN A 202 -20.80 -11.14 -33.78
CA ASN A 202 -21.65 -10.62 -34.85
C ASN A 202 -21.14 -9.42 -35.67
N GLN A 203 -20.30 -9.72 -36.68
CA GLN A 203 -20.63 -9.23 -38.02
C GLN A 203 -21.50 -10.29 -38.71
N PRO A 204 -22.77 -10.02 -39.04
CA PRO A 204 -23.51 -10.89 -39.94
C PRO A 204 -22.84 -10.81 -41.31
N ARG A 205 -22.34 -11.95 -41.81
CA ARG A 205 -22.00 -12.13 -43.22
C ARG A 205 -23.22 -11.73 -44.04
N SER A 206 -23.13 -10.64 -44.78
CA SER A 206 -24.05 -10.33 -45.86
C SER A 206 -23.82 -11.36 -46.98
N THR A 207 -24.49 -12.51 -46.90
CA THR A 207 -24.71 -13.35 -48.07
C THR A 207 -25.83 -12.70 -48.88
N THR A 208 -25.47 -11.74 -49.72
CA THR A 208 -26.32 -11.27 -50.81
C THR A 208 -26.47 -12.45 -51.77
N SER A 209 -27.62 -13.12 -51.72
CA SER A 209 -27.99 -14.16 -52.67
C SER A 209 -28.16 -13.53 -54.05
N THR A 210 -27.24 -13.86 -54.95
CA THR A 210 -27.25 -13.57 -56.37
C THR A 210 -28.55 -14.08 -57.02
N SER A 211 -29.38 -13.16 -57.48
CA SER A 211 -30.46 -13.42 -58.42
C SER A 211 -29.90 -13.55 -59.84
N SER A 212 -30.29 -14.61 -60.58
CA SER A 212 -30.38 -14.72 -62.06
C SER A 212 -30.64 -16.20 -62.47
N PRO A 213 -31.12 -16.52 -63.69
CA PRO A 213 -32.41 -16.18 -64.29
C PRO A 213 -33.10 -17.42 -64.94
N THR A 214 -34.20 -17.20 -65.67
CA THR A 214 -34.67 -18.02 -66.82
C THR A 214 -35.65 -19.17 -66.55
N SER A 215 -36.93 -18.95 -66.85
CA SER A 215 -37.74 -19.93 -67.58
C SER A 215 -38.75 -19.22 -68.48
N ALA A 216 -38.52 -19.37 -69.78
CA ALA A 216 -39.49 -19.11 -70.83
C ALA A 216 -40.19 -20.44 -71.14
N SER A 217 -41.51 -20.49 -71.08
CA SER A 217 -42.30 -21.49 -71.80
C SER A 217 -43.57 -20.81 -72.31
N ARG A 218 -43.62 -20.67 -73.63
CA ARG A 218 -44.80 -20.33 -74.43
C ARG A 218 -45.83 -21.43 -74.25
N ASP A 219 -47.09 -21.06 -74.05
CA ASP A 219 -48.22 -21.85 -74.53
C ASP A 219 -49.37 -20.93 -74.97
N ARG A 220 -49.78 -21.12 -76.21
CA ARG A 220 -50.97 -20.64 -76.93
C ARG A 220 -51.27 -21.78 -77.93
N PRO A 221 -52.47 -21.88 -78.52
CA PRO A 221 -53.84 -21.75 -78.00
C PRO A 221 -54.72 -22.94 -78.47
N ALA A 222 -56.02 -23.00 -78.09
CA ALA A 222 -57.13 -23.63 -78.85
C ALA A 222 -58.46 -23.57 -78.02
N PRO A 223 -59.66 -23.83 -78.59
CA PRO A 223 -60.23 -23.27 -79.82
C PRO A 223 -61.72 -22.82 -79.65
N THR A 224 -62.27 -22.18 -80.69
CA THR A 224 -63.68 -22.16 -81.15
C THR A 224 -64.85 -22.11 -80.16
N GLY A 225 -65.69 -21.07 -80.32
CA GLY A 225 -67.05 -20.92 -79.82
C GLY A 225 -67.54 -19.51 -80.04
#